data_AF-A0A5K3EXM3-F1
#
_entry.id   AF-A0A5K3EXM3-F1
#
_cell.length_a   1.000
_cell.length_b   1.000
_cell.length_c   1.000
_cell.angle_alpha   90.00
_cell.angle_beta   90.00
_cell.angle_gamma   90.00
#
_symmetry.space_group_name_H-M   'P 1'
#
loop_
_entity.id
_entity.type
_entity.pdbx_description
1 polymer ?
#
loop_
_entity_poly.entity_id
_entity_poly.type
_entity_poly.pdbx_seq_one_letter_code
_entity_poly.pdbx_strand_id
1 'polypeptide(L)'
;MVSRFRMSQGGSSRFFDPNVLLRFQDIEKPVQIHLKNVYSLLSVGLIAATIGAYVFTFSPFIQTYAFGLLLLSALASIASCCYIMFTQHTESQLWNRVVAFLIFTFSSGIGLGPLVNFAIHVNPSTLPAALLGTAIIFVAFSLASLLTRKRYFVYLGGILGTAIGVISTFGLMNIFLRSQALFQAELYLSFVIFCAFVVYDTQLIVFKRQLGDTDFVRHALDLFVDVIELFRHLLIILNSKRVMMNHIFPTVISAFHLLQHGDIYYMAACCFV
;
A
#
# COMPACT_ATOMS: atom_id res chain seq x y z
N MET A 1 -19.75 -44.44 53.08
CA MET A 1 -18.78 -43.45 52.58
C MET A 1 -18.94 -43.34 51.07
N VAL A 2 -19.72 -42.37 50.60
CA VAL A 2 -19.93 -42.08 49.17
C VAL A 2 -19.11 -40.84 48.84
N SER A 3 -17.98 -41.01 48.15
CA SER A 3 -17.15 -39.91 47.66
C SER A 3 -17.67 -39.45 46.30
N ARG A 4 -18.42 -38.33 46.28
CA ARG A 4 -18.73 -37.60 45.04
C ARG A 4 -17.48 -36.88 44.54
N PHE A 5 -16.93 -37.35 43.42
CA PHE A 5 -16.03 -36.57 42.59
C PHE A 5 -16.82 -35.38 41.99
N ARG A 6 -16.51 -34.15 42.43
CA ARG A 6 -16.96 -32.93 41.72
C ARG A 6 -16.08 -32.76 40.49
N MET A 7 -16.62 -33.00 39.31
CA MET A 7 -16.04 -32.47 38.07
C MET A 7 -16.10 -30.94 38.11
N SER A 8 -14.93 -30.30 38.15
CA SER A 8 -14.79 -28.88 37.86
C SER A 8 -14.92 -28.69 36.34
N GLN A 9 -16.14 -28.43 35.87
CA GLN A 9 -16.32 -27.80 34.57
C GLN A 9 -15.90 -26.33 34.67
N GLY A 10 -14.85 -25.97 33.94
CA GLY A 10 -14.31 -24.61 33.94
C GLY A 10 -13.41 -24.35 32.74
N GLY A 11 -13.79 -24.84 31.56
CA GLY A 11 -13.13 -24.51 30.30
C GLY A 11 -13.82 -23.32 29.63
N SER A 12 -13.76 -22.14 30.24
CA SER A 12 -14.18 -20.91 29.57
C SER A 12 -13.09 -20.49 28.58
N SER A 13 -13.43 -20.55 27.29
CA SER A 13 -12.62 -20.17 26.15
C SER A 13 -12.27 -18.67 26.17
N ARG A 14 -11.24 -18.29 26.94
CA ARG A 14 -10.62 -16.95 26.93
C ARG A 14 -9.66 -16.74 25.77
N PHE A 15 -9.97 -17.22 24.57
CA PHE A 15 -9.03 -17.15 23.44
C PHE A 15 -9.36 -16.03 22.44
N PHE A 16 -10.60 -15.56 22.37
CA PHE A 16 -10.98 -14.43 21.52
C PHE A 16 -12.10 -13.61 22.18
N ASP A 17 -11.72 -12.69 23.06
CA ASP A 17 -12.58 -11.56 23.40
C ASP A 17 -12.34 -10.46 22.36
N PRO A 18 -13.24 -10.25 21.36
CA PRO A 18 -13.07 -9.17 20.37
C PRO A 18 -13.04 -7.80 21.05
N ASN A 19 -13.66 -7.69 22.23
CA ASN A 19 -13.61 -6.49 23.05
C ASN A 19 -12.22 -6.20 23.63
N VAL A 20 -11.33 -7.20 23.79
CA VAL A 20 -9.93 -7.00 24.21
C VAL A 20 -9.07 -6.56 23.03
N LEU A 21 -9.31 -7.11 21.82
CA LEU A 21 -8.66 -6.65 20.58
C LEU A 21 -9.08 -5.22 20.20
N LEU A 22 -10.31 -4.82 20.53
CA LEU A 22 -10.86 -3.49 20.26
C LEU A 22 -10.69 -2.50 21.44
N ARG A 23 -10.04 -2.89 22.55
CA ARG A 23 -9.68 -1.97 23.63
C ARG A 23 -8.44 -1.16 23.21
N PHE A 24 -8.63 -0.17 22.34
CA PHE A 24 -7.68 0.92 22.11
C PHE A 24 -7.56 1.86 23.34
N GLN A 25 -7.75 1.36 24.56
CA GLN A 25 -7.78 2.16 25.78
C GLN A 25 -6.44 2.86 26.07
N ASP A 26 -5.35 2.33 25.50
CA ASP A 26 -4.02 2.93 25.58
C ASP A 26 -3.76 4.02 24.51
N ILE A 27 -4.67 4.20 23.55
CA ILE A 27 -4.56 5.23 22.50
C ILE A 27 -5.50 6.39 22.83
N GLU A 28 -4.95 7.61 22.82
CA GLU A 28 -5.70 8.84 23.04
C GLU A 28 -6.90 8.96 22.07
N LYS A 29 -8.07 9.33 22.60
CA LYS A 29 -9.29 9.58 21.81
C LYS A 29 -9.08 10.46 20.55
N PRO A 30 -8.31 11.57 20.59
CA PRO A 30 -8.06 12.39 19.39
C PRO A 30 -7.28 11.66 18.29
N VAL A 31 -6.42 10.69 18.65
CA VAL A 31 -5.67 9.87 17.66
C VAL A 31 -6.61 8.87 16.99
N GLN A 32 -7.53 8.27 17.73
CA GLN A 32 -8.51 7.32 17.18
C GLN A 32 -9.45 7.99 16.16
N ILE A 33 -9.93 9.20 16.47
CA ILE A 33 -10.78 9.97 15.56
C ILE A 33 -10.02 10.31 14.27
N HIS A 34 -8.76 10.73 14.40
CA HIS A 34 -7.90 11.02 13.26
C HIS A 34 -7.67 9.79 12.37
N LEU A 35 -7.29 8.66 12.98
CA LEU A 35 -7.12 7.39 12.26
C LEU A 35 -8.40 6.97 11.55
N LYS A 36 -9.57 7.10 12.19
CA LYS A 36 -10.86 6.81 11.55
C LYS A 36 -11.05 7.62 10.27
N ASN A 37 -10.72 8.92 10.28
CA ASN A 37 -10.81 9.77 9.09
C ASN A 37 -9.80 9.36 8.01
N VAL A 38 -8.57 9.02 8.39
CA VAL A 38 -7.52 8.51 7.48
C VAL A 38 -7.99 7.22 6.79
N TYR A 39 -8.41 6.21 7.54
CA TYR A 39 -8.87 4.93 6.99
C TYR A 39 -10.18 5.05 6.20
N SER A 40 -11.06 5.99 6.57
CA SER A 40 -12.26 6.27 5.78
C SER A 40 -11.89 6.85 4.42
N LEU A 41 -10.98 7.84 4.38
CA LEU A 41 -10.53 8.43 3.11
C LEU A 41 -9.75 7.42 2.26
N LEU A 42 -8.89 6.61 2.89
CA LEU A 42 -8.20 5.48 2.24
C LEU A 42 -9.20 4.56 1.52
N SER A 43 -10.28 4.19 2.20
CA SER A 43 -11.29 3.27 1.64
C SER A 43 -11.96 3.87 0.39
N VAL A 44 -12.30 5.15 0.41
CA VAL A 44 -12.84 5.86 -0.77
C VAL A 44 -11.80 5.91 -1.90
N GLY A 45 -10.53 6.16 -1.56
CA GLY A 45 -9.42 6.13 -2.52
C GLY A 45 -9.24 4.77 -3.19
N LEU A 46 -9.35 3.67 -2.44
CA LEU A 46 -9.27 2.31 -2.99
C LEU A 46 -10.43 2.01 -3.94
N ILE A 47 -11.64 2.48 -3.64
CA ILE A 47 -12.78 2.38 -4.55
C ILE A 47 -12.51 3.17 -5.82
N ALA A 48 -12.02 4.41 -5.71
CA ALA A 48 -11.66 5.23 -6.86
C ALA A 48 -10.57 4.57 -7.74
N ALA A 49 -9.53 4.01 -7.12
CA ALA A 49 -8.48 3.27 -7.83
C ALA A 49 -9.04 2.03 -8.54
N THR A 50 -9.97 1.31 -7.91
CA THR A 50 -10.63 0.15 -8.51
C THR A 50 -11.44 0.55 -9.74
N ILE A 51 -12.17 1.67 -9.67
CA ILE A 51 -12.91 2.21 -10.82
C ILE A 51 -11.92 2.59 -11.94
N GLY A 52 -10.80 3.24 -11.61
CA GLY A 52 -9.75 3.58 -12.59
C GLY A 52 -9.19 2.35 -13.32
N ALA A 53 -8.84 1.30 -12.59
CA ALA A 53 -8.37 0.04 -13.16
C ALA A 53 -9.43 -0.67 -14.02
N TYR A 54 -10.70 -0.61 -13.59
CA TYR A 54 -11.82 -1.18 -14.32
C TYR A 54 -12.07 -0.46 -15.65
N VAL A 55 -12.06 0.88 -15.64
CA VAL A 55 -12.22 1.72 -16.85
C VAL A 55 -11.16 1.38 -17.90
N PHE A 56 -9.91 1.21 -17.47
CA PHE A 56 -8.81 0.80 -18.35
C PHE A 56 -9.05 -0.59 -18.97
N THR A 57 -9.50 -1.55 -18.16
CA THR A 57 -9.70 -2.94 -18.59
C THR A 57 -10.88 -3.10 -19.53
N PHE A 58 -11.98 -2.36 -19.30
CA PHE A 58 -13.23 -2.51 -20.05
C PHE A 58 -13.15 -2.00 -21.50
N SER A 59 -12.37 -0.95 -21.76
CA SER A 59 -12.43 -0.26 -23.05
C SER A 59 -11.26 -0.66 -23.96
N PRO A 60 -11.49 -1.45 -25.04
CA PRO A 60 -10.42 -1.83 -25.96
C PRO A 60 -9.81 -0.61 -26.70
N PHE A 61 -10.60 0.45 -26.91
CA PHE A 61 -10.10 1.73 -27.43
C PHE A 61 -9.06 2.39 -26.51
N ILE A 62 -9.23 2.25 -25.20
CA ILE A 62 -8.27 2.78 -24.20
C ILE A 62 -6.97 1.98 -24.25
N GLN A 63 -7.05 0.67 -24.49
CA GLN A 63 -5.87 -0.19 -24.58
C GLN A 63 -4.99 0.14 -25.80
N THR A 64 -5.59 0.55 -26.92
CA THR A 64 -4.84 1.01 -28.10
C THR A 64 -4.00 2.26 -27.82
N TYR A 65 -4.51 3.17 -26.99
CA TYR A 65 -3.78 4.37 -26.54
C TYR A 65 -3.14 4.20 -25.15
N ALA A 66 -2.90 2.96 -24.72
CA ALA A 66 -2.47 2.64 -23.36
C ALA A 66 -1.21 3.41 -22.94
N PHE A 67 -0.24 3.58 -23.84
CA PHE A 67 1.00 4.31 -23.53
C PHE A 67 0.75 5.79 -23.22
N GLY A 68 -0.07 6.47 -24.03
CA GLY A 68 -0.42 7.87 -23.82
C GLY A 68 -1.26 8.09 -22.56
N LEU A 69 -2.21 7.18 -22.30
CA LEU A 69 -3.02 7.23 -21.09
C LEU A 69 -2.19 6.94 -19.83
N LEU A 70 -1.24 6.00 -19.91
CA LEU A 70 -0.31 5.71 -18.82
C LEU A 70 0.52 6.95 -18.47
N LEU A 71 1.11 7.60 -19.48
CA LEU A 71 1.89 8.82 -19.28
C LEU A 71 1.04 9.94 -18.65
N LEU A 72 -0.19 10.15 -19.17
CA LEU A 72 -1.11 11.14 -18.62
C LEU A 72 -1.49 10.82 -17.18
N SER A 73 -1.71 9.54 -16.88
CA SER A 73 -2.05 9.10 -15.52
C SER A 73 -0.87 9.27 -14.55
N ALA A 74 0.36 9.04 -15.01
CA ALA A 74 1.57 9.30 -14.23
C ALA A 74 1.70 10.81 -13.94
N LEU A 75 1.60 11.66 -14.96
CA LEU A 75 1.64 13.13 -14.80
C LEU A 75 0.53 13.64 -13.87
N ALA A 76 -0.69 13.13 -14.00
CA ALA A 76 -1.81 13.50 -13.14
C ALA A 76 -1.57 13.08 -11.68
N SER A 77 -0.98 11.90 -11.45
CA SER A 77 -0.62 11.44 -10.09
C SER A 77 0.48 12.31 -9.47
N ILE A 78 1.51 12.68 -10.22
CA ILE A 78 2.58 13.56 -9.76
C ILE A 78 2.02 14.96 -9.45
N ALA A 79 1.25 15.53 -10.38
CA ALA A 79 0.68 16.86 -10.21
C ALA A 79 -0.27 16.94 -8.99
N SER A 80 -1.12 15.93 -8.80
CA SER A 80 -2.04 15.87 -7.66
C SER A 80 -1.33 15.66 -6.34
N CYS A 81 -0.27 14.87 -6.29
CA CYS A 81 0.50 14.73 -5.05
C CYS A 81 1.32 15.99 -4.73
N CYS A 82 2.00 16.58 -5.71
CA CYS A 82 2.67 17.87 -5.55
C CYS A 82 1.70 18.93 -5.03
N TYR A 83 0.48 18.97 -5.56
CA TYR A 83 -0.56 19.87 -5.06
C TYR A 83 -0.87 19.64 -3.57
N ILE A 84 -0.99 18.39 -3.12
CA ILE A 84 -1.25 18.08 -1.70
C ILE A 84 -0.06 18.43 -0.80
N MET A 85 1.18 18.34 -1.32
CA MET A 85 2.41 18.67 -0.58
C MET A 85 2.64 20.17 -0.44
N PHE A 86 2.42 20.95 -1.50
CA PHE A 86 2.65 22.40 -1.50
C PHE A 86 1.49 23.20 -0.89
N THR A 87 0.29 22.63 -0.85
CA THR A 87 -0.88 23.33 -0.31
C THR A 87 -0.88 23.29 1.22
N GLN A 88 -0.94 24.47 1.83
CA GLN A 88 -1.04 24.61 3.29
C GLN A 88 -2.32 24.00 3.85
N HIS A 89 -2.23 23.55 5.09
CA HIS A 89 -3.28 22.84 5.78
C HIS A 89 -4.32 23.84 6.33
N THR A 90 -5.28 24.22 5.48
CA THR A 90 -6.35 25.16 5.81
C THR A 90 -7.73 24.52 5.57
N GLU A 91 -8.71 24.79 6.45
CA GLU A 91 -10.07 24.22 6.32
C GLU A 91 -10.76 24.59 5.00
N SER A 92 -10.51 25.79 4.48
CA SER A 92 -11.07 26.25 3.19
C SER A 92 -10.56 25.45 1.99
N GLN A 93 -9.38 24.84 2.08
CA GLN A 93 -8.73 24.09 1.01
C GLN A 93 -8.91 22.57 1.16
N LEU A 94 -9.55 22.11 2.23
CA LEU A 94 -9.74 20.69 2.53
C LEU A 94 -10.42 19.96 1.37
N TRP A 95 -11.49 20.54 0.82
CA TRP A 95 -12.24 19.95 -0.29
C TRP A 95 -11.38 19.75 -1.54
N ASN A 96 -10.56 20.76 -1.87
CA ASN A 96 -9.64 20.67 -3.01
C ASN A 96 -8.57 19.59 -2.80
N ARG A 97 -8.10 19.41 -1.57
CA ARG A 97 -7.12 18.36 -1.23
C ARG A 97 -7.73 16.96 -1.29
N VAL A 98 -8.98 16.79 -0.85
CA VAL A 98 -9.71 15.52 -1.00
C VAL A 98 -9.94 15.20 -2.47
N VAL A 99 -10.31 16.19 -3.29
CA VAL A 99 -10.46 16.01 -4.75
C VAL A 99 -9.12 15.65 -5.40
N ALA A 100 -8.03 16.34 -5.02
CA ALA A 100 -6.69 16.00 -5.51
C ALA A 100 -6.29 14.56 -5.13
N PHE A 101 -6.61 14.11 -3.91
CA PHE A 101 -6.41 12.73 -3.49
C PHE A 101 -7.24 11.74 -4.32
N LEU A 102 -8.49 12.06 -4.65
CA LEU A 102 -9.31 11.21 -5.52
C LEU A 102 -8.76 11.14 -6.94
N ILE A 103 -8.29 12.26 -7.49
CA ILE A 103 -7.61 12.28 -8.79
C ILE A 103 -6.35 11.41 -8.74
N PHE A 104 -5.54 11.54 -7.67
CA PHE A 104 -4.35 10.73 -7.45
C PHE A 104 -4.66 9.24 -7.45
N THR A 105 -5.63 8.83 -6.63
CA THR A 105 -6.00 7.41 -6.46
C THR A 105 -6.63 6.82 -7.72
N PHE A 106 -7.53 7.54 -8.39
CA PHE A 106 -8.13 7.14 -9.66
C PHE A 106 -7.06 6.99 -10.75
N SER A 107 -6.15 7.96 -10.84
CA SER A 107 -5.06 7.96 -11.82
C SER A 107 -4.07 6.82 -11.58
N SER A 108 -3.72 6.56 -10.31
CA SER A 108 -2.90 5.40 -9.93
C SER A 108 -3.58 4.06 -10.29
N GLY A 109 -4.91 3.99 -10.13
CA GLY A 109 -5.72 2.86 -10.58
C GLY A 109 -5.65 2.61 -12.09
N ILE A 110 -5.76 3.68 -12.90
CA ILE A 110 -5.54 3.59 -14.36
C ILE A 110 -4.12 3.13 -14.65
N GLY A 111 -3.14 3.67 -13.92
CA GLY A 111 -1.74 3.28 -13.99
C GLY A 111 -1.57 1.77 -13.86
N LEU A 112 -2.19 1.14 -12.86
CA LEU A 112 -2.17 -0.31 -12.64
C LEU A 112 -2.94 -1.14 -13.69
N GLY A 113 -3.76 -0.50 -14.53
CA GLY A 113 -4.64 -1.14 -15.51
C GLY A 113 -3.96 -2.17 -16.41
N PRO A 114 -2.82 -1.89 -17.07
CA PRO A 114 -2.09 -2.85 -17.89
C PRO A 114 -1.65 -4.10 -17.11
N LEU A 115 -1.20 -3.93 -15.87
CA LEU A 115 -0.76 -5.04 -15.01
C LEU A 115 -1.95 -5.93 -14.62
N VAL A 116 -3.07 -5.30 -14.25
CA VAL A 116 -4.32 -6.01 -13.95
C VAL A 116 -4.85 -6.74 -15.17
N ASN A 117 -4.87 -6.08 -16.33
CA ASN A 117 -5.29 -6.68 -17.60
C ASN A 117 -4.44 -7.90 -17.94
N PHE A 118 -3.11 -7.81 -17.78
CA PHE A 118 -2.22 -8.95 -17.97
C PHE A 118 -2.52 -10.10 -16.99
N ALA A 119 -2.72 -9.80 -15.71
CA ALA A 119 -3.04 -10.83 -14.71
C ALA A 119 -4.36 -11.55 -15.01
N ILE A 120 -5.38 -10.84 -15.51
CA ILE A 120 -6.66 -11.41 -15.92
C ILE A 120 -6.48 -12.37 -17.11
N HIS A 121 -5.67 -12.00 -18.11
CA HIS A 121 -5.39 -12.84 -19.28
C HIS A 121 -4.66 -14.14 -18.91
N VAL A 122 -3.79 -14.09 -17.90
CA VAL A 122 -3.11 -15.29 -17.41
C VAL A 122 -4.06 -16.17 -16.62
N ASN A 123 -4.66 -15.64 -15.55
CA ASN A 123 -5.55 -16.37 -14.65
C ASN A 123 -6.46 -15.39 -13.90
N PRO A 124 -7.78 -15.36 -14.17
CA PRO A 124 -8.69 -14.41 -13.56
C PRO A 124 -8.84 -14.60 -12.05
N SER A 125 -8.56 -15.79 -11.51
CA SER A 125 -8.59 -16.07 -10.07
C SER A 125 -7.46 -15.40 -9.28
N THR A 126 -6.41 -14.91 -9.96
CA THR A 126 -5.24 -14.28 -9.32
C THR A 126 -5.56 -12.89 -8.77
N LEU A 127 -6.40 -12.13 -9.47
CA LEU A 127 -6.78 -10.77 -9.09
C LEU A 127 -7.50 -10.69 -7.73
N PRO A 128 -8.62 -11.42 -7.50
CA PRO A 128 -9.29 -11.39 -6.20
C PRO A 128 -8.42 -11.99 -5.09
N ALA A 129 -7.58 -12.98 -5.38
CA ALA A 129 -6.64 -13.54 -4.42
C ALA A 129 -5.58 -12.50 -3.99
N ALA A 130 -5.06 -11.70 -4.93
CA ALA A 130 -4.12 -10.63 -4.63
C ALA A 130 -4.76 -9.49 -3.82
N LEU A 131 -5.98 -9.08 -4.16
CA LEU A 131 -6.72 -8.07 -3.39
C LEU A 131 -6.98 -8.53 -1.95
N LEU A 132 -7.49 -9.75 -1.77
CA LEU A 132 -7.76 -10.30 -0.44
C LEU A 132 -6.48 -10.49 0.38
N GLY A 133 -5.42 -11.03 -0.23
CA GLY A 133 -4.13 -11.18 0.44
C GLY A 133 -3.56 -9.85 0.91
N THR A 134 -3.64 -8.81 0.07
CA THR A 134 -3.20 -7.46 0.42
C THR A 134 -4.01 -6.89 1.56
N ALA A 135 -5.34 -7.02 1.52
CA ALA A 135 -6.21 -6.54 2.58
C ALA A 135 -5.91 -7.22 3.93
N ILE A 136 -5.67 -8.53 3.94
CA ILE A 136 -5.32 -9.29 5.15
C ILE A 136 -3.97 -8.82 5.70
N ILE A 137 -2.95 -8.74 4.85
CA ILE A 137 -1.60 -8.32 5.24
C ILE A 137 -1.62 -6.90 5.81
N PHE A 138 -2.27 -5.98 5.08
CA PHE A 138 -2.37 -4.59 5.46
C PHE A 138 -3.11 -4.43 6.79
N VAL A 139 -4.30 -5.04 6.94
CA VAL A 139 -5.06 -4.96 8.20
C VAL A 139 -4.30 -5.59 9.37
N ALA A 140 -3.66 -6.75 9.16
CA ALA A 140 -2.91 -7.44 10.20
C ALA A 140 -1.71 -6.61 10.68
N PHE A 141 -0.91 -6.06 9.76
CA PHE A 141 0.25 -5.25 10.12
C PHE A 141 -0.13 -3.87 10.66
N SER A 142 -1.16 -3.22 10.10
CA SER A 142 -1.68 -1.97 10.65
C SER A 142 -2.18 -2.15 12.08
N LEU A 143 -2.95 -3.22 12.37
CA LEU A 143 -3.41 -3.53 13.74
C LEU A 143 -2.23 -3.88 14.66
N ALA A 144 -1.31 -4.74 14.22
CA ALA A 144 -0.13 -5.10 15.01
C ALA A 144 0.71 -3.86 15.39
N SER A 145 0.82 -2.91 14.45
CA SER A 145 1.50 -1.65 14.71
C SER A 145 0.75 -0.87 15.80
N LEU A 146 -0.57 -0.67 15.69
CA LEU A 146 -1.36 0.13 16.63
C LEU A 146 -1.34 -0.41 18.06
N LEU A 147 -1.12 -1.72 18.23
CA LEU A 147 -0.99 -2.39 19.52
C LEU A 147 0.43 -2.30 20.13
N THR A 148 1.44 -1.88 19.36
CA THR A 148 2.85 -1.85 19.79
C THR A 148 3.24 -0.52 20.44
N ARG A 149 4.13 -0.54 21.45
CA ARG A 149 4.61 0.67 22.14
C ARG A 149 5.65 1.46 21.34
N LYS A 150 5.48 2.79 21.37
CA LYS A 150 5.94 3.84 20.44
C LYS A 150 7.45 4.12 20.28
N ARG A 151 8.38 3.33 20.84
CA ARG A 151 9.79 3.78 20.97
C ARG A 151 10.74 3.46 19.80
N TYR A 152 10.33 2.67 18.81
CA TYR A 152 11.25 2.16 17.78
C TYR A 152 11.19 2.87 16.41
N PHE A 153 10.32 3.89 16.24
CA PHE A 153 10.00 4.44 14.91
C PHE A 153 11.07 5.31 14.26
N VAL A 154 11.82 6.10 15.03
CA VAL A 154 12.80 7.02 14.45
C VAL A 154 13.95 6.29 13.75
N TYR A 155 14.40 5.16 14.30
CA TYR A 155 15.46 4.34 13.70
C TYR A 155 14.96 3.52 12.49
N LEU A 156 13.67 3.15 12.48
CA LEU A 156 13.11 2.32 11.43
C LEU A 156 13.05 3.07 10.09
N GLY A 157 12.72 4.37 10.10
CA GLY A 157 12.63 5.19 8.88
C GLY A 157 13.94 5.28 8.10
N GLY A 158 15.07 5.45 8.78
CA GLY A 158 16.39 5.49 8.13
C GLY A 158 16.77 4.14 7.51
N ILE A 159 16.51 3.03 8.21
CA ILE A 159 16.77 1.68 7.69
C ILE A 159 15.91 1.40 6.46
N LEU A 160 14.61 1.68 6.57
CA LEU A 160 13.64 1.53 5.47
C LEU A 160 14.04 2.36 4.24
N GLY A 161 14.39 3.63 4.43
CA GLY A 161 14.86 4.52 3.36
C GLY A 161 16.12 4.02 2.65
N THR A 162 17.12 3.56 3.40
CA THR A 162 18.34 2.98 2.80
C THR A 162 18.05 1.67 2.07
N ALA A 163 17.17 0.82 2.62
CA ALA A 163 16.84 -0.46 2.03
C ALA A 163 16.10 -0.31 0.69
N ILE A 164 15.22 0.68 0.56
CA ILE A 164 14.66 1.09 -0.75
C ILE A 164 15.78 1.48 -1.71
N GLY A 165 16.70 2.37 -1.30
CA GLY A 165 17.75 2.88 -2.17
C GLY A 165 18.62 1.75 -2.75
N VAL A 166 18.90 0.74 -1.92
CA VAL A 166 19.60 -0.48 -2.32
C VAL A 166 18.78 -1.27 -3.34
N ILE A 167 17.50 -1.51 -3.09
CA ILE A 167 16.61 -2.20 -4.05
C ILE A 167 16.50 -1.46 -5.38
N SER A 168 16.34 -0.14 -5.33
CA SER A 168 16.27 0.70 -6.54
C SER A 168 17.55 0.56 -7.37
N THR A 169 18.71 0.52 -6.70
CA THR A 169 20.00 0.26 -7.34
C THR A 169 20.03 -1.14 -7.99
N PHE A 170 19.53 -2.17 -7.30
CA PHE A 170 19.40 -3.51 -7.88
C PHE A 170 18.46 -3.54 -9.10
N GLY A 171 17.35 -2.81 -9.04
CA GLY A 171 16.43 -2.64 -10.17
C GLY A 171 17.10 -2.01 -11.38
N LEU A 172 17.86 -0.93 -11.18
CA LEU A 172 18.65 -0.28 -12.23
C LEU A 172 19.72 -1.21 -12.82
N MET A 173 20.45 -1.94 -11.97
CA MET A 173 21.42 -2.95 -12.42
C MET A 173 20.75 -4.05 -13.25
N ASN A 174 19.55 -4.46 -12.87
CA ASN A 174 18.82 -5.52 -13.54
C ASN A 174 18.34 -5.13 -14.95
N ILE A 175 18.24 -3.83 -15.28
CA ILE A 175 17.99 -3.39 -16.67
C ILE A 175 19.13 -3.83 -17.59
N PHE A 176 20.38 -3.65 -17.13
CA PHE A 176 21.57 -3.97 -17.92
C PHE A 176 21.88 -5.48 -17.90
N LEU A 177 21.72 -6.12 -16.74
CA LEU A 177 22.04 -7.54 -16.55
C LEU A 177 20.95 -8.49 -17.05
N ARG A 178 19.69 -8.02 -17.09
CA ARG A 178 18.49 -8.76 -17.52
C ARG A 178 18.39 -10.17 -16.90
N SER A 179 18.72 -10.30 -15.62
CA SER A 179 18.77 -11.58 -14.93
C SER A 179 17.44 -11.90 -14.25
N GLN A 180 16.88 -13.08 -14.55
CA GLN A 180 15.64 -13.53 -13.92
C GLN A 180 15.79 -13.78 -12.41
N ALA A 181 16.97 -14.21 -11.96
CA ALA A 181 17.24 -14.43 -10.54
C ALA A 181 17.28 -13.12 -9.75
N LEU A 182 17.88 -12.06 -10.33
CA LEU A 182 17.89 -10.73 -9.72
C LEU A 182 16.48 -10.13 -9.64
N PHE A 183 15.67 -10.29 -10.70
CA PHE A 183 14.28 -9.85 -10.70
C PHE A 183 13.44 -10.55 -9.61
N GLN A 184 13.61 -11.86 -9.44
CA GLN A 184 12.90 -12.58 -8.38
C GLN A 184 13.35 -12.14 -6.98
N ALA A 185 14.66 -12.01 -6.77
CA ALA A 185 15.21 -11.56 -5.49
C ALA A 185 14.74 -10.15 -5.14
N GLU A 186 14.78 -9.22 -6.09
CA GLU A 186 14.26 -7.86 -5.94
C GLU A 186 12.78 -7.88 -5.54
N LEU A 187 11.95 -8.60 -6.27
CA LEU A 187 10.51 -8.64 -6.03
C LEU A 187 10.13 -9.19 -4.65
N TYR A 188 10.79 -10.25 -4.16
CA TYR A 188 10.55 -10.76 -2.81
C TYR A 188 11.11 -9.84 -1.73
N LEU A 189 12.28 -9.24 -1.94
CA LEU A 189 12.89 -8.32 -0.98
C LEU A 189 12.06 -7.04 -0.85
N SER A 190 11.63 -6.46 -1.97
CA SER A 190 10.74 -5.30 -2.04
C SER A 190 9.45 -5.59 -1.29
N PHE A 191 8.81 -6.74 -1.53
CA PHE A 191 7.58 -7.11 -0.85
C PHE A 191 7.71 -7.12 0.69
N VAL A 192 8.80 -7.69 1.22
CA VAL A 192 9.07 -7.70 2.67
C VAL A 192 9.27 -6.27 3.20
N ILE A 193 9.96 -5.43 2.44
CA ILE A 193 10.17 -4.03 2.81
C ILE A 193 8.85 -3.24 2.81
N PHE A 194 7.98 -3.42 1.82
CA PHE A 194 6.67 -2.78 1.81
C PHE A 194 5.75 -3.25 2.94
N CYS A 195 5.88 -4.50 3.39
CA CYS A 195 5.22 -4.96 4.60
C CYS A 195 5.71 -4.18 5.83
N ALA A 196 7.01 -3.88 5.91
CA ALA A 196 7.58 -3.07 6.98
C ALA A 196 7.19 -1.58 6.85
N PHE A 197 6.98 -1.06 5.64
CA PHE A 197 6.42 0.29 5.42
C PHE A 197 5.03 0.45 6.00
N VAL A 198 4.12 -0.51 5.79
CA VAL A 198 2.77 -0.45 6.40
C VAL A 198 2.85 -0.28 7.92
N VAL A 199 3.76 -1.02 8.57
CA VAL A 199 3.98 -0.91 10.02
C VAL A 199 4.54 0.46 10.38
N TYR A 200 5.52 0.94 9.61
CA TYR A 200 6.17 2.23 9.83
C TYR A 200 5.21 3.41 9.63
N ASP A 201 4.49 3.47 8.50
CA ASP A 201 3.60 4.56 8.14
C ASP A 201 2.41 4.63 9.08
N THR A 202 1.80 3.50 9.44
CA THR A 202 0.71 3.50 10.43
C THR A 202 1.15 4.12 11.76
N GLN A 203 2.40 3.91 12.15
CA GLN A 203 2.95 4.39 13.41
C GLN A 203 3.45 5.83 13.31
N LEU A 204 3.97 6.21 12.15
CA LEU A 204 4.31 7.57 11.82
C LEU A 204 3.06 8.47 11.87
N ILE A 205 1.91 8.01 11.38
CA ILE A 205 0.63 8.72 11.47
C ILE A 205 0.26 8.97 12.94
N VAL A 206 0.37 7.95 13.79
CA VAL A 206 0.09 8.06 15.23
C VAL A 206 1.05 9.03 15.92
N PHE A 207 2.33 9.01 15.54
CA PHE A 207 3.36 9.89 16.08
C PHE A 207 3.18 11.35 15.63
N LYS A 208 3.01 11.60 14.33
CA LYS A 208 2.71 12.93 13.78
C LYS A 208 1.46 13.53 14.43
N ARG A 209 0.43 12.71 14.65
CA ARG A 209 -0.79 13.15 15.34
C ARG A 209 -0.55 13.58 16.79
N GLN A 210 0.34 12.91 17.52
CA GLN A 210 0.76 13.32 18.87
C GLN A 210 1.55 14.62 18.89
N LEU A 211 2.29 14.92 17.82
CA LEU A 211 3.00 16.18 17.64
C LEU A 211 2.08 17.33 17.22
N GLY A 212 0.78 17.09 17.04
CA GLY A 212 -0.22 18.09 16.69
C GLY A 212 -0.63 18.13 15.22
N ASP A 213 -0.07 17.26 14.37
CA ASP A 213 -0.46 17.18 12.95
C ASP A 213 -1.92 16.72 12.81
N THR A 214 -2.71 17.46 12.04
CA THR A 214 -4.15 17.20 11.79
C THR A 214 -4.44 16.69 10.39
N ASP A 215 -3.42 16.48 9.55
CA ASP A 215 -3.60 16.34 8.11
C ASP A 215 -3.90 14.91 7.68
N PHE A 216 -5.15 14.50 7.88
CA PHE A 216 -5.61 13.16 7.54
C PHE A 216 -5.51 12.86 6.04
N VAL A 217 -5.57 13.87 5.15
CA VAL A 217 -5.45 13.67 3.69
C VAL A 217 -4.04 13.23 3.31
N ARG A 218 -3.00 13.84 3.89
CA ARG A 218 -1.60 13.46 3.65
C ARG A 218 -1.32 12.06 4.19
N HIS A 219 -1.76 11.80 5.41
CA HIS A 219 -1.65 10.48 6.03
C HIS A 219 -2.40 9.39 5.25
N ALA A 220 -3.56 9.70 4.66
CA ALA A 220 -4.28 8.75 3.80
C ALA A 220 -3.59 8.51 2.47
N LEU A 221 -2.90 9.52 1.93
CA LEU A 221 -2.07 9.39 0.73
C LEU A 221 -0.89 8.44 0.97
N ASP A 222 -0.12 8.66 2.04
CA ASP A 222 1.01 7.80 2.43
C ASP A 222 0.55 6.33 2.52
N LEU A 223 -0.52 6.10 3.29
CA LEU A 223 -1.09 4.78 3.50
C LEU A 223 -1.71 4.15 2.22
N PHE A 224 -2.20 4.97 1.29
CA PHE A 224 -2.71 4.50 0.00
C PHE A 224 -1.58 3.97 -0.89
N VAL A 225 -0.44 4.67 -0.92
CA VAL A 225 0.74 4.24 -1.67
C VAL A 225 1.20 2.88 -1.18
N ASP A 226 1.28 2.68 0.14
CA ASP A 226 1.62 1.39 0.75
C ASP A 226 0.71 0.25 0.30
N VAL A 227 -0.62 0.47 0.30
CA VAL A 227 -1.59 -0.56 -0.11
C VAL A 227 -1.46 -0.91 -1.59
N ILE A 228 -1.34 0.09 -2.45
CA ILE A 228 -1.19 -0.12 -3.91
C ILE A 228 0.10 -0.87 -4.20
N GLU A 229 1.16 -0.54 -3.48
CA GLU A 229 2.47 -1.13 -3.71
C GLU A 229 2.54 -2.57 -3.21
N LEU A 230 1.93 -2.88 -2.06
CA LEU A 230 1.71 -4.26 -1.63
C LEU A 230 0.86 -5.05 -2.63
N PHE A 231 -0.24 -4.47 -3.11
CA PHE A 231 -1.11 -5.12 -4.10
C PHE A 231 -0.35 -5.46 -5.38
N ARG A 232 0.43 -4.50 -5.90
CA ARG A 232 1.25 -4.66 -7.10
C ARG A 232 2.24 -5.83 -6.94
N HIS A 233 2.99 -5.86 -5.84
CA HIS A 233 3.95 -6.94 -5.57
C HIS A 233 3.25 -8.29 -5.45
N LEU A 234 2.18 -8.36 -4.65
CA LEU A 234 1.46 -9.61 -4.43
C LEU A 234 0.84 -10.14 -5.73
N LEU A 235 0.31 -9.25 -6.57
CA LEU A 235 -0.23 -9.61 -7.89
C LEU A 235 0.87 -10.18 -8.79
N ILE A 236 2.06 -9.57 -8.84
CA ILE A 236 3.17 -10.08 -9.65
C ILE A 236 3.70 -11.41 -9.09
N ILE A 237 3.83 -11.56 -7.77
CA ILE A 237 4.25 -12.81 -7.11
C ILE A 237 3.31 -13.97 -7.47
N LEU A 238 2.00 -13.76 -7.28
CA LEU A 238 0.99 -14.79 -7.55
C LEU A 238 0.93 -15.14 -9.03
N ASN A 239 1.12 -14.15 -9.91
CA ASN A 239 1.14 -14.38 -11.34
C ASN A 239 2.42 -15.11 -11.80
N SER A 240 3.59 -14.72 -11.26
CA SER A 240 4.88 -15.35 -11.56
C SER A 240 4.90 -16.83 -11.15
N LYS A 241 4.28 -17.18 -10.01
CA LYS A 241 4.16 -18.58 -9.56
C LYS A 241 3.33 -19.44 -10.52
N ARG A 242 2.39 -18.83 -11.26
CA ARG A 242 1.54 -19.53 -12.24
C ARG A 242 2.13 -19.52 -13.66
N VAL A 243 2.98 -18.54 -13.99
CA VAL A 243 3.64 -18.37 -15.30
C VAL A 243 5.12 -18.77 -15.20
N MET A 244 5.42 -19.97 -14.72
CA MET A 244 6.72 -20.59 -15.00
C MET A 244 6.76 -20.95 -16.49
N MET A 245 6.97 -19.95 -17.36
CA MET A 245 7.45 -19.99 -18.76
C MET A 245 7.09 -18.68 -19.50
N ASN A 246 7.94 -17.64 -19.44
CA ASN A 246 8.25 -16.76 -20.61
C ASN A 246 9.25 -15.63 -20.29
N HIS A 247 10.26 -15.49 -21.16
CA HIS A 247 11.37 -14.51 -21.12
C HIS A 247 10.96 -13.02 -21.28
N ILE A 248 9.67 -12.71 -21.45
CA ILE A 248 9.15 -11.36 -21.75
C ILE A 248 8.65 -10.64 -20.48
N PHE A 249 8.34 -11.40 -19.43
CA PHE A 249 7.77 -10.90 -18.18
C PHE A 249 8.66 -9.90 -17.41
N PRO A 250 10.00 -10.08 -17.33
CA PRO A 250 10.86 -9.19 -16.55
C PRO A 250 11.00 -7.79 -17.16
N THR A 251 11.03 -7.67 -18.49
CA THR A 251 11.36 -6.40 -19.17
C THR A 251 10.22 -5.39 -19.15
N VAL A 252 8.98 -5.83 -19.34
CA VAL A 252 7.81 -4.94 -19.30
C VAL A 252 7.52 -4.52 -17.85
N ILE A 253 7.70 -5.44 -16.89
CA ILE A 253 7.52 -5.14 -15.48
C ILE A 253 8.65 -4.24 -14.98
N SER A 254 9.93 -4.48 -15.26
CA SER A 254 11.00 -3.59 -14.80
C SER A 254 10.89 -2.17 -15.38
N ALA A 255 10.46 -2.00 -16.63
CA ALA A 255 10.21 -0.66 -17.20
C ALA A 255 9.02 0.05 -16.54
N PHE A 256 7.95 -0.69 -16.25
CA PHE A 256 6.77 -0.19 -15.55
C PHE A 256 7.05 0.06 -14.05
N HIS A 257 7.88 -0.80 -13.46
CA HIS A 257 8.42 -0.69 -12.10
C HIS A 257 9.27 0.56 -11.99
N LEU A 258 10.14 0.89 -12.95
CA LEU A 258 10.93 2.12 -12.92
C LEU A 258 10.12 3.38 -13.14
N LEU A 259 9.07 3.32 -13.96
CA LEU A 259 8.15 4.45 -14.12
C LEU A 259 7.37 4.71 -12.83
N GLN A 260 6.80 3.68 -12.17
CA GLN A 260 6.07 3.89 -10.91
C GLN A 260 6.97 4.02 -9.67
N HIS A 261 8.05 3.24 -9.53
CA HIS A 261 9.03 3.36 -8.43
C HIS A 261 9.83 4.65 -8.55
N GLY A 262 10.23 5.06 -9.75
CA GLY A 262 10.93 6.33 -9.96
C GLY A 262 10.10 7.50 -9.46
N ASP A 263 8.81 7.54 -9.81
CA ASP A 263 7.89 8.62 -9.44
C ASP A 263 7.52 8.61 -7.94
N ILE A 264 7.25 7.43 -7.36
CA ILE A 264 6.86 7.30 -5.95
C ILE A 264 8.05 7.48 -5.01
N TYR A 265 9.27 7.06 -5.38
CA TYR A 265 10.46 7.20 -4.53
C TYR A 265 11.20 8.52 -4.67
N TYR A 266 11.19 9.17 -5.83
CA TYR A 266 11.57 10.60 -5.89
C TYR A 266 10.61 11.44 -5.03
N MET A 267 9.33 11.08 -4.97
CA MET A 267 8.37 11.70 -4.06
C MET A 267 8.60 11.34 -2.59
N ALA A 268 8.86 10.08 -2.22
CA ALA A 268 9.18 9.70 -0.85
C ALA A 268 10.50 10.33 -0.36
N ALA A 269 11.52 10.42 -1.22
CA ALA A 269 12.77 11.12 -0.96
C ALA A 269 12.58 12.64 -0.82
N CYS A 270 11.71 13.26 -1.63
CA CYS A 270 11.31 14.67 -1.48
C CYS A 270 10.37 14.92 -0.27
N CYS A 271 9.76 13.87 0.29
CA CYS A 271 8.89 13.96 1.48
C CYS A 271 9.66 13.73 2.79
N PHE A 272 10.87 13.16 2.71
CA PHE A 272 11.75 12.82 3.85
C PHE A 272 12.96 13.77 4.05
N VAL A 273 13.10 14.79 3.19
CA VAL A 273 14.00 15.94 3.39
C VAL A 273 13.14 17.18 3.59
#